data_AF-A0A8T4GJ00-F1
#
_entry.id   AF-A0A8T4GJ00-F1
#
_cell.length_a   1.000
_cell.length_b   1.000
_cell.length_c   1.000
_cell.angle_alpha   90.00
_cell.angle_beta   90.00
_cell.angle_gamma   90.00
#
_symmetry.space_group_name_H-M   'P 1'
#
loop_
_entity.id
_entity.type
_entity.pdbx_description
1 polymer ?
#
loop_
_entity_poly.entity_id
_entity_poly.type
_entity_poly.pdbx_seq_one_letter_code
_entity_poly.pdbx_strand_id
1 'polypeptide(L)'
;MQEDVKQRILANRSAVVDIYLSGGNGRMFWPCRLQPFDESIPTVRRSSSKYIIDSGFNEPETNTDTPVNATLGDFVGESTSQSEPSRDAPISGPDIKELVDAAYERRADYIIPNDTVNTPNVAMRTAIEETAEKVDAFLDYVDETTFPATVIVPLQPNHALHFAYLAEHYPRQAKRGHFALGGMKNLTLHEQVACIRGFREVAGYEPSVHAFGVGSSRVLIEALRDDPALLQSVDFSTPQHHATSGRIAGTSRIPIYVGTAQGTDSASTCAQLMSAELMDIARMLSPTMTTDEDVRVRWDQFEKYHKRLEKNILEANPNFEWELLKERYTSFDQLVASSSDDQIDTELLEDFRDKLTDHLDQETFGGGANAALGST
;
A
#
# COMPACT_ATOMS: atom_id res chain seq x y z
N MET A 1 18.57 7.51 12.48
CA MET A 1 17.60 7.16 11.42
C MET A 1 18.36 6.86 10.16
N GLN A 2 18.19 5.66 9.60
CA GLN A 2 18.85 5.25 8.35
C GLN A 2 18.40 6.16 7.19
N GLU A 3 19.26 6.37 6.19
CA GLU A 3 19.00 7.36 5.12
C GLU A 3 17.83 6.95 4.23
N ASP A 4 17.61 5.65 4.01
CA ASP A 4 16.45 5.11 3.30
C ASP A 4 15.12 5.48 3.97
N VAL A 5 15.06 5.44 5.31
CA VAL A 5 13.90 5.89 6.09
C VAL A 5 13.64 7.37 5.87
N LYS A 6 14.70 8.21 5.86
CA LYS A 6 14.55 9.65 5.57
C LYS A 6 14.01 9.89 4.17
N GLN A 7 14.48 9.13 3.18
CA GLN A 7 14.01 9.24 1.79
C GLN A 7 12.53 8.88 1.67
N ARG A 8 12.07 7.81 2.32
CA ARG A 8 10.64 7.45 2.34
C ARG A 8 9.77 8.50 3.01
N ILE A 9 10.25 9.08 4.12
CA ILE A 9 9.56 10.20 4.80
C ILE A 9 9.48 11.42 3.87
N LEU A 10 10.59 11.78 3.21
CA LEU A 10 10.63 12.91 2.28
C LEU A 10 9.68 12.68 1.10
N ALA A 11 9.70 11.49 0.49
CA ALA A 11 8.84 11.16 -0.64
C ALA A 11 7.35 11.26 -0.27
N ASN A 12 6.93 10.65 0.84
CA ASN A 12 5.54 10.74 1.29
C ASN A 12 5.13 12.18 1.63
N ARG A 13 6.02 12.99 2.23
CA ARG A 13 5.73 14.40 2.53
C ARG A 13 5.70 15.30 1.30
N SER A 14 6.36 14.89 0.23
CA SER A 14 6.41 15.64 -1.03
C SER A 14 5.22 15.31 -1.93
N ALA A 15 4.53 14.19 -1.67
CA ALA A 15 3.27 13.85 -2.32
C ALA A 15 2.16 14.82 -1.89
N VAL A 16 1.22 15.12 -2.81
CA VAL A 16 0.09 16.00 -2.54
C VAL A 16 -0.94 15.41 -1.56
N VAL A 17 -0.90 14.09 -1.34
CA VAL A 17 -1.74 13.37 -0.38
C VAL A 17 -0.88 12.42 0.46
N ASP A 18 -1.31 12.14 1.69
CA ASP A 18 -0.66 11.13 2.53
C ASP A 18 -0.92 9.72 1.96
N ILE A 19 0.14 8.94 1.74
CA ILE A 19 0.05 7.59 1.15
C ILE A 19 0.17 6.55 2.25
N TYR A 20 -0.93 5.88 2.55
CA TYR A 20 -0.95 4.76 3.50
C TYR A 20 -0.61 3.45 2.79
N LEU A 21 0.33 2.68 3.34
CA LEU A 21 0.53 1.29 2.93
C LEU A 21 -0.39 0.42 3.76
N SER A 22 -1.34 -0.24 3.08
CA SER A 22 -2.23 -1.23 3.68
C SER A 22 -1.58 -2.61 3.64
N GLY A 23 -1.54 -3.29 4.80
CA GLY A 23 -1.13 -4.68 4.93
C GLY A 23 -0.12 -4.99 6.04
N GLY A 24 0.20 -6.27 6.22
CA GLY A 24 0.89 -6.81 7.40
C GLY A 24 2.42 -6.86 7.40
N ASN A 25 3.12 -6.45 6.33
CA ASN A 25 4.58 -6.58 6.32
C ASN A 25 5.26 -5.52 7.21
N GLY A 26 5.66 -5.92 8.42
CA GLY A 26 6.39 -5.07 9.39
C GLY A 26 7.90 -4.99 9.20
N ARG A 27 8.47 -5.61 8.15
CA ARG A 27 9.92 -5.55 7.86
C ARG A 27 10.34 -4.26 7.15
N MET A 28 9.37 -3.49 6.64
CA MET A 28 9.63 -2.24 5.95
C MET A 28 9.01 -1.07 6.72
N PHE A 29 9.83 -0.05 6.97
CA PHE A 29 9.31 1.25 7.41
C PHE A 29 8.64 1.98 6.24
N TRP A 30 7.39 2.40 6.44
CA TRP A 30 6.71 3.38 5.60
C TRP A 30 6.00 4.41 6.50
N PRO A 31 6.01 5.73 6.20
CA PRO A 31 5.57 6.76 7.15
C PRO A 31 4.13 6.61 7.63
N CYS A 32 3.23 6.15 6.76
CA CYS A 32 1.80 6.05 7.03
C CYS A 32 1.35 4.59 6.83
N ARG A 33 0.83 3.93 7.87
CA ARG A 33 0.37 2.53 7.77
C ARG A 33 -1.08 2.40 8.16
N LEU A 34 -1.78 1.52 7.45
CA LEU A 34 -3.15 1.13 7.73
C LEU A 34 -3.20 -0.38 7.87
N GLN A 35 -3.88 -0.89 8.89
CA GLN A 35 -4.15 -2.31 9.03
C GLN A 35 -5.57 -2.55 9.55
N PRO A 36 -6.25 -3.61 9.07
CA PRO A 36 -7.44 -4.10 9.73
C PRO A 36 -7.09 -4.60 11.14
N PHE A 37 -8.07 -4.58 12.03
CA PHE A 37 -7.88 -4.81 13.46
C PHE A 37 -7.24 -6.17 13.77
N ASP A 38 -7.64 -7.20 13.03
CA ASP A 38 -7.21 -8.59 13.14
C ASP A 38 -5.77 -8.82 12.66
N GLU A 39 -5.32 -8.06 11.66
CA GLU A 39 -3.93 -8.10 11.18
C GLU A 39 -3.02 -7.09 11.88
N SER A 40 -3.60 -6.14 12.62
CA SER A 40 -2.88 -5.03 13.21
C SER A 40 -1.93 -5.50 14.31
N ILE A 41 -0.62 -5.38 14.10
CA ILE A 41 0.40 -5.85 15.04
C ILE A 41 1.35 -4.73 15.50
N PRO A 42 1.85 -4.75 16.77
CA PRO A 42 2.73 -3.70 17.29
C PRO A 42 4.00 -3.46 16.47
N THR A 43 4.52 -4.49 15.78
CA THR A 43 5.72 -4.35 14.94
C THR A 43 5.48 -3.43 13.75
N VAL A 44 4.32 -3.52 13.08
CA VAL A 44 3.98 -2.63 11.96
C VAL A 44 3.75 -1.20 12.45
N ARG A 45 3.09 -1.03 13.60
CA ARG A 45 2.98 0.28 14.24
C ARG A 45 4.34 0.92 14.48
N ARG A 46 5.31 0.15 15.00
CA ARG A 46 6.69 0.63 15.25
C ARG A 46 7.44 0.97 13.96
N SER A 47 7.02 0.43 12.82
CA SER A 47 7.58 0.72 11.50
C SER A 47 6.83 1.84 10.75
N SER A 48 6.15 2.74 11.47
CA SER A 48 5.44 3.89 10.88
C SER A 48 5.45 5.11 11.79
N SER A 49 5.14 6.28 11.22
CA SER A 49 4.94 7.52 11.96
C SER A 49 3.47 7.76 12.27
N LYS A 50 2.60 7.60 11.25
CA LYS A 50 1.14 7.64 11.39
C LYS A 50 0.56 6.24 11.21
N TYR A 51 -0.43 5.91 12.02
CA TYR A 51 -1.06 4.60 12.04
C TYR A 51 -2.58 4.69 12.12
N ILE A 52 -3.26 4.00 11.19
CA ILE A 52 -4.71 3.83 11.16
C ILE A 52 -5.02 2.38 11.52
N ILE A 53 -5.93 2.19 12.46
CA ILE A 53 -6.60 0.90 12.68
C ILE A 53 -7.95 0.97 12.00
N ASP A 54 -8.15 0.12 11.02
CA ASP A 54 -9.44 -0.18 10.43
C ASP A 54 -10.09 -1.31 11.25
N SER A 55 -11.37 -1.22 11.57
CA SER A 55 -12.05 -2.31 12.25
C SER A 55 -12.05 -3.60 11.43
N GLY A 56 -12.01 -3.47 10.10
CA GLY A 56 -12.02 -4.57 9.15
C GLY A 56 -13.41 -5.21 9.03
N PHE A 57 -13.91 -5.35 7.81
CA PHE A 57 -15.11 -6.11 7.50
C PHE A 57 -14.73 -7.42 6.81
N ASN A 58 -15.10 -8.55 7.41
CA ASN A 58 -14.86 -9.88 6.84
C ASN A 58 -16.21 -10.55 6.55
N GLU A 59 -16.71 -10.43 5.31
CA GLU A 59 -17.65 -11.42 4.77
C GLU A 59 -16.91 -12.39 3.83
N PRO A 60 -17.27 -13.68 3.82
CA PRO A 60 -16.78 -14.60 2.81
C PRO A 60 -17.23 -14.11 1.42
N GLU A 61 -16.27 -13.77 0.56
CA GLU A 61 -16.52 -13.29 -0.81
C GLU A 61 -17.48 -14.23 -1.56
N THR A 62 -18.76 -13.83 -1.67
CA THR A 62 -19.70 -14.44 -2.60
C THR A 62 -19.81 -13.52 -3.81
N ASN A 63 -19.09 -13.89 -4.87
CA ASN A 63 -19.04 -13.17 -6.14
C ASN A 63 -20.43 -13.10 -6.80
N THR A 64 -21.21 -12.06 -6.50
CA THR A 64 -22.31 -11.58 -7.36
C THR A 64 -22.42 -10.06 -7.23
N ASP A 65 -21.75 -9.33 -8.12
CA ASP A 65 -21.74 -7.86 -8.15
C ASP A 65 -22.81 -7.31 -9.09
N THR A 66 -23.68 -6.44 -8.57
CA THR A 66 -24.11 -5.22 -9.26
C THR A 66 -24.46 -4.19 -8.18
N PRO A 67 -23.71 -3.10 -8.01
CA PRO A 67 -24.08 -2.06 -7.06
C PRO A 67 -25.37 -1.37 -7.54
N VAL A 68 -26.40 -1.35 -6.69
CA VAL A 68 -27.61 -0.56 -6.93
C VAL A 68 -27.30 0.89 -6.55
N ASN A 69 -27.27 1.78 -7.55
CA ASN A 69 -27.15 3.22 -7.35
C ASN A 69 -28.39 3.73 -6.60
N ALA A 70 -28.27 3.92 -5.29
CA ALA A 70 -29.31 4.59 -4.51
C ALA A 70 -29.41 6.05 -4.94
N THR A 71 -30.62 6.50 -5.23
CA THR A 71 -30.96 7.90 -5.53
C THR A 71 -31.65 8.55 -4.35
N LEU A 72 -31.68 9.88 -4.30
CA LEU A 72 -32.41 10.62 -3.26
C LEU A 72 -33.92 10.26 -3.22
N GLY A 73 -34.48 9.76 -4.33
CA GLY A 73 -35.86 9.27 -4.40
C GLY A 73 -36.13 8.03 -3.55
N ASP A 74 -35.11 7.21 -3.29
CA ASP A 74 -35.22 5.99 -2.47
C ASP A 74 -35.42 6.31 -0.97
N PHE A 75 -35.30 7.59 -0.61
CA PHE A 75 -35.56 8.12 0.74
C PHE A 75 -36.96 8.72 0.89
N VAL A 76 -37.69 8.92 -0.22
CA VAL A 76 -39.03 9.55 -0.21
C VAL A 76 -40.11 8.50 -0.47
N GLY A 77 -40.31 7.63 0.53
CA GLY A 77 -41.56 6.91 0.78
C GLY A 77 -41.98 5.81 -0.22
N GLU A 78 -41.85 4.56 0.21
CA GLU A 78 -42.93 3.58 0.09
C GLU A 78 -42.80 2.53 1.20
N SER A 79 -43.84 2.42 2.03
CA SER A 79 -44.02 1.34 3.00
C SER A 79 -44.39 0.08 2.22
N THR A 80 -43.39 -0.64 1.72
CA THR A 80 -43.58 -2.00 1.23
C THR A 80 -43.11 -2.96 2.29
N SER A 81 -44.08 -3.61 2.94
CA SER A 81 -43.90 -4.78 3.78
C SER A 81 -43.10 -5.85 3.04
N GLN A 82 -41.80 -5.90 3.25
CA GLN A 82 -40.97 -7.04 2.94
C GLN A 82 -40.70 -7.79 4.25
N SER A 83 -41.07 -9.07 4.23
CA SER A 83 -40.85 -10.06 5.28
C SER A 83 -39.41 -10.00 5.79
N GLU A 84 -39.25 -9.81 7.11
CA GLU A 84 -37.96 -9.85 7.80
C GLU A 84 -37.20 -11.15 7.43
N PRO A 85 -36.00 -11.07 6.84
CA PRO A 85 -35.10 -12.20 6.80
C PRO A 85 -34.59 -12.47 8.23
N SER A 86 -34.45 -13.74 8.58
CA SER A 86 -34.09 -14.19 9.94
C SER A 86 -32.81 -13.52 10.47
N ARG A 87 -32.94 -12.84 11.61
CA ARG A 87 -31.90 -12.14 12.38
C ARG A 87 -30.88 -13.08 13.08
N ASP A 88 -30.23 -14.00 12.36
CA ASP A 88 -29.34 -14.99 13.01
C ASP A 88 -27.93 -15.13 12.41
N ALA A 89 -27.46 -14.19 11.58
CA ALA A 89 -26.03 -14.10 11.27
C ALA A 89 -25.42 -12.89 12.00
N PRO A 90 -24.51 -13.08 12.98
CA PRO A 90 -23.78 -11.97 13.55
C PRO A 90 -22.84 -11.42 12.47
N ILE A 91 -23.16 -10.23 11.95
CA ILE A 91 -22.29 -9.48 11.04
C ILE A 91 -21.04 -9.13 11.86
N SER A 92 -19.94 -9.86 11.63
CA SER A 92 -18.78 -9.89 12.53
C SER A 92 -17.77 -8.78 12.22
N GLY A 93 -17.70 -7.79 13.12
CA GLY A 93 -16.51 -6.96 13.35
C GLY A 93 -16.05 -7.14 14.81
N PRO A 94 -14.88 -6.63 15.20
CA PRO A 94 -14.45 -6.65 16.60
C PRO A 94 -15.47 -5.97 17.50
N ASP A 95 -15.54 -6.39 18.77
CA ASP A 95 -16.29 -5.63 19.77
C ASP A 95 -15.65 -4.22 19.89
N ILE A 96 -16.47 -3.19 20.14
CA ILE A 96 -16.04 -1.81 20.32
C ILE A 96 -14.91 -1.74 21.37
N LYS A 97 -15.05 -2.51 22.45
CA LYS A 97 -14.03 -2.61 23.49
C LYS A 97 -12.68 -3.10 22.95
N GLU A 98 -12.68 -4.15 22.14
CA GLU A 98 -11.45 -4.72 21.59
C GLU A 98 -10.76 -3.73 20.65
N LEU A 99 -11.55 -3.05 19.81
CA LEU A 99 -11.06 -2.03 18.89
C LEU A 99 -10.45 -0.83 19.64
N VAL A 100 -11.09 -0.39 20.73
CA VAL A 100 -10.57 0.66 21.63
C VAL A 100 -9.29 0.23 22.33
N ASP A 101 -9.24 -0.99 22.89
CA ASP A 101 -8.05 -1.53 23.55
C ASP A 101 -6.86 -1.59 22.58
N ALA A 102 -7.10 -2.01 21.34
CA ALA A 102 -6.10 -2.01 20.27
C ALA A 102 -5.58 -0.61 19.94
N ALA A 103 -6.46 0.40 19.89
CA ALA A 103 -6.06 1.78 19.65
C ALA A 103 -5.16 2.33 20.76
N TYR A 104 -5.42 1.98 22.02
CA TYR A 104 -4.54 2.32 23.15
C TYR A 104 -3.21 1.58 23.10
N GLU A 105 -3.24 0.26 22.93
CA GLU A 105 -2.04 -0.60 22.88
C GLU A 105 -1.09 -0.14 21.77
N ARG A 106 -1.65 0.13 20.60
CA ARG A 106 -0.90 0.43 19.38
C ARG A 106 -0.76 1.93 19.16
N ARG A 107 -1.30 2.77 20.05
CA ARG A 107 -1.23 4.24 19.93
C ARG A 107 -1.59 4.69 18.51
N ALA A 108 -2.75 4.26 18.04
CA ALA A 108 -3.24 4.62 16.72
C ALA A 108 -3.44 6.13 16.66
N ASP A 109 -3.08 6.75 15.53
CA ASP A 109 -3.34 8.17 15.30
C ASP A 109 -4.79 8.37 14.85
N TYR A 110 -5.31 7.38 14.10
CA TYR A 110 -6.70 7.32 13.68
C TYR A 110 -7.30 5.94 13.88
N ILE A 111 -8.62 5.92 14.04
CA ILE A 111 -9.39 4.69 14.10
C ILE A 111 -10.64 4.80 13.23
N ILE A 112 -10.98 3.70 12.58
CA ILE A 112 -12.20 3.59 11.76
C ILE A 112 -13.09 2.55 12.45
N PRO A 113 -14.26 2.97 12.97
CA PRO A 113 -15.21 2.06 13.61
C PRO A 113 -15.80 1.05 12.63
N ASN A 114 -16.43 0.02 13.18
CA ASN A 114 -17.21 -0.96 12.41
C ASN A 114 -18.22 -0.26 11.49
N ASP A 115 -18.28 -0.72 10.25
CA ASP A 115 -19.30 -0.34 9.28
C ASP A 115 -20.17 -1.55 8.89
N THR A 116 -21.17 -1.28 8.05
CA THR A 116 -21.89 -2.30 7.29
C THR A 116 -21.65 -2.02 5.82
N VAL A 117 -21.11 -3.00 5.10
CA VAL A 117 -20.85 -2.89 3.66
C VAL A 117 -22.08 -3.29 2.86
N ASN A 118 -22.32 -2.65 1.72
CA ASN A 118 -23.32 -3.10 0.76
C ASN A 118 -22.90 -4.44 0.17
N THR A 119 -23.72 -5.46 0.40
CA THR A 119 -23.57 -6.81 -0.16
C THR A 119 -24.88 -7.22 -0.82
N PRO A 120 -24.92 -8.31 -1.60
CA PRO A 120 -26.18 -8.82 -2.16
C PRO A 120 -27.29 -9.07 -1.11
N ASN A 121 -26.91 -9.23 0.16
CA ASN A 121 -27.83 -9.46 1.28
C ASN A 121 -28.12 -8.19 2.10
N VAL A 122 -27.40 -7.10 1.85
CA VAL A 122 -27.55 -5.84 2.57
C VAL A 122 -27.77 -4.70 1.58
N ALA A 123 -29.00 -4.22 1.51
CA ALA A 123 -29.36 -3.09 0.66
C ALA A 123 -28.56 -1.83 1.03
N MET A 124 -28.28 -0.98 0.05
CA MET A 124 -27.45 0.21 0.23
C MET A 124 -27.94 1.12 1.37
N ARG A 125 -29.26 1.31 1.45
CA ARG A 125 -29.87 2.11 2.51
C ARG A 125 -29.61 1.53 3.90
N THR A 126 -29.78 0.22 4.05
CA THR A 126 -29.48 -0.51 5.29
C THR A 126 -28.00 -0.38 5.64
N ALA A 127 -27.10 -0.50 4.66
CA ALA A 127 -25.67 -0.31 4.89
C ALA A 127 -25.34 1.10 5.42
N ILE A 128 -25.98 2.14 4.89
CA ILE A 128 -25.86 3.52 5.37
C ILE A 128 -26.40 3.67 6.81
N GLU A 129 -27.63 3.23 7.05
CA GLU A 129 -28.31 3.37 8.34
C GLU A 129 -27.56 2.61 9.45
N GLU A 130 -27.20 1.34 9.21
CA GLU A 130 -26.45 0.53 10.18
C GLU A 130 -25.02 1.04 10.42
N THR A 131 -24.34 1.54 9.38
CA THR A 131 -23.02 2.16 9.57
C THR A 131 -23.13 3.38 10.49
N ALA A 132 -24.12 4.25 10.26
CA ALA A 132 -24.34 5.41 11.10
C ALA A 132 -24.64 5.01 12.56
N GLU A 133 -25.47 3.99 12.79
CA GLU A 133 -25.77 3.47 14.14
C GLU A 133 -24.54 2.88 14.83
N LYS A 134 -23.74 2.07 14.13
CA LYS A 134 -22.50 1.48 14.67
C LYS A 134 -21.47 2.53 15.04
N VAL A 135 -21.30 3.54 14.18
CA VAL A 135 -20.43 4.68 14.48
C VAL A 135 -20.98 5.41 15.70
N ASP A 136 -22.28 5.71 15.78
CA ASP A 136 -22.85 6.43 16.92
C ASP A 136 -22.63 5.69 18.25
N ALA A 137 -22.82 4.38 18.25
CA ALA A 137 -22.55 3.51 19.40
C ALA A 137 -21.06 3.54 19.80
N PHE A 138 -20.14 3.54 18.83
CA PHE A 138 -18.72 3.72 19.11
C PHE A 138 -18.43 5.08 19.76
N LEU A 139 -19.09 6.14 19.31
CA LEU A 139 -18.90 7.50 19.85
C LEU A 139 -19.48 7.68 21.24
N ASP A 140 -20.54 6.94 21.57
CA ASP A 140 -21.08 6.91 22.93
C ASP A 140 -20.20 6.09 23.89
N TYR A 141 -19.44 5.14 23.34
CA TYR A 141 -18.52 4.33 24.13
C TYR A 141 -17.22 5.07 24.48
N VAL A 142 -16.66 5.84 23.54
CA VAL A 142 -15.39 6.54 23.75
C VAL A 142 -15.58 7.93 24.33
N ASP A 143 -14.77 8.28 25.33
CA ASP A 143 -14.60 9.67 25.75
C ASP A 143 -13.53 10.33 24.86
N GLU A 144 -13.97 11.13 23.90
CA GLU A 144 -13.09 11.82 22.95
C GLU A 144 -12.09 12.78 23.61
N THR A 145 -12.33 13.23 24.84
CA THR A 145 -11.40 14.11 25.53
C THR A 145 -10.15 13.37 26.01
N THR A 146 -10.24 12.05 26.14
CA THR A 146 -9.17 11.18 26.64
C THR A 146 -8.74 10.09 25.67
N PHE A 147 -9.57 9.77 24.67
CA PHE A 147 -9.29 8.77 23.66
C PHE A 147 -8.11 9.19 22.76
N PRO A 148 -7.11 8.31 22.54
CA PRO A 148 -5.83 8.72 21.95
C PRO A 148 -5.85 8.88 20.42
N ALA A 149 -6.91 8.42 19.75
CA ALA A 149 -7.00 8.39 18.30
C ALA A 149 -8.15 9.27 17.79
N THR A 150 -7.97 9.86 16.61
CA THR A 150 -9.06 10.58 15.92
C THR A 150 -9.97 9.56 15.22
N VAL A 151 -11.26 9.63 15.49
CA VAL A 151 -12.23 8.75 14.81
C VAL A 151 -12.50 9.26 13.39
N ILE A 152 -12.27 8.41 12.39
CA ILE A 152 -12.64 8.66 10.99
C ILE A 152 -13.97 7.94 10.72
N VAL A 153 -14.97 8.67 10.25
CA VAL A 153 -16.31 8.12 9.97
C VAL A 153 -16.31 7.43 8.61
N PRO A 154 -16.51 6.09 8.53
CA PRO A 154 -16.61 5.39 7.26
C PRO A 154 -17.94 5.75 6.57
N LEU A 155 -17.86 6.11 5.28
CA LEU A 155 -19.01 6.37 4.43
C LEU A 155 -19.13 5.26 3.38
N GLN A 156 -20.30 4.64 3.35
CA GLN A 156 -20.75 3.80 2.25
C GLN A 156 -21.11 4.64 1.01
N PRO A 157 -20.90 4.13 -0.21
CA PRO A 157 -21.50 4.69 -1.42
C PRO A 157 -23.04 4.74 -1.27
N ASN A 158 -23.78 5.63 -1.91
CA ASN A 158 -23.34 6.89 -2.49
C ASN A 158 -22.90 7.85 -1.36
N HIS A 159 -21.61 8.21 -1.32
CA HIS A 159 -21.00 8.94 -0.21
C HIS A 159 -21.62 10.31 0.05
N ALA A 160 -22.02 11.01 -1.02
CA ALA A 160 -22.69 12.30 -0.92
C ALA A 160 -24.03 12.18 -0.19
N LEU A 161 -24.78 11.12 -0.49
CA LEU A 161 -26.05 10.82 0.15
C LEU A 161 -25.85 10.41 1.60
N HIS A 162 -24.89 9.53 1.88
CA HIS A 162 -24.59 9.11 3.25
C HIS A 162 -24.19 10.32 4.10
N PHE A 163 -23.32 11.20 3.59
CA PHE A 163 -22.95 12.42 4.32
C PHE A 163 -24.17 13.33 4.60
N ALA A 164 -25.07 13.51 3.63
CA ALA A 164 -26.31 14.26 3.84
C ALA A 164 -27.21 13.62 4.91
N TYR A 165 -27.33 12.29 4.88
CA TYR A 165 -28.04 11.51 5.90
C TYR A 165 -27.44 11.74 7.30
N LEU A 166 -26.11 11.71 7.44
CA LEU A 166 -25.45 12.03 8.71
C LEU A 166 -25.72 13.47 9.14
N ALA A 167 -25.73 14.44 8.22
CA ALA A 167 -26.01 15.84 8.56
C ALA A 167 -27.42 16.03 9.14
N GLU A 168 -28.40 15.26 8.65
CA GLU A 168 -29.79 15.28 9.12
C GLU A 168 -30.00 14.49 10.42
N HIS A 169 -29.51 13.26 10.49
CA HIS A 169 -29.84 12.32 11.56
C HIS A 169 -28.75 12.16 12.63
N TYR A 170 -27.47 12.35 12.26
CA TYR A 170 -26.32 12.17 13.15
C TYR A 170 -25.36 13.37 13.09
N PRO A 171 -25.80 14.60 13.44
CA PRO A 171 -25.02 15.82 13.23
C PRO A 171 -23.69 15.85 14.00
N ARG A 172 -23.54 15.04 15.07
CA ARG A 172 -22.26 14.84 15.77
C ARG A 172 -21.23 14.18 14.84
N GLN A 173 -21.64 13.17 14.07
CA GLN A 173 -20.78 12.47 13.12
C GLN A 173 -20.42 13.38 11.94
N ALA A 174 -21.41 14.07 11.36
CA ALA A 174 -21.17 14.99 10.23
C ALA A 174 -20.20 16.15 10.57
N LYS A 175 -20.19 16.62 11.81
CA LYS A 175 -19.31 17.71 12.27
C LYS A 175 -17.88 17.28 12.62
N ARG A 176 -17.56 15.98 12.65
CA ARG A 176 -16.21 15.47 12.96
C ARG A 176 -15.16 15.94 11.96
N GLY A 177 -15.54 16.11 10.71
CA GLY A 177 -14.62 16.56 9.67
C GLY A 177 -13.59 15.52 9.24
N HIS A 178 -13.69 14.26 9.66
CA HIS A 178 -12.82 13.16 9.23
C HIS A 178 -13.65 12.02 8.66
N PHE A 179 -13.52 11.76 7.35
CA PHE A 179 -14.32 10.76 6.64
C PHE A 179 -13.44 9.78 5.87
N ALA A 180 -13.87 8.53 5.79
CA ALA A 180 -13.29 7.54 4.91
C ALA A 180 -14.29 7.13 3.84
N LEU A 181 -13.91 7.19 2.57
CA LEU A 181 -14.76 6.80 1.45
C LEU A 181 -14.47 5.34 1.09
N GLY A 182 -15.35 4.43 1.51
CA GLY A 182 -15.27 2.98 1.26
C GLY A 182 -16.11 2.52 0.08
N GLY A 183 -16.10 1.21 -0.20
CA GLY A 183 -17.02 0.56 -1.15
C GLY A 183 -16.80 0.89 -2.63
N MET A 184 -15.61 1.38 -3.02
CA MET A 184 -15.31 1.81 -4.38
C MET A 184 -14.56 0.77 -5.24
N LYS A 185 -14.23 -0.40 -4.68
CA LYS A 185 -13.41 -1.45 -5.34
C LYS A 185 -13.99 -1.93 -6.68
N ASN A 186 -15.32 -1.98 -6.80
CA ASN A 186 -16.01 -2.53 -7.97
C ASN A 186 -16.39 -1.45 -8.99
N LEU A 187 -16.09 -0.19 -8.72
CA LEU A 187 -16.27 0.92 -9.65
C LEU A 187 -15.11 1.00 -10.64
N THR A 188 -15.39 1.47 -11.85
CA THR A 188 -14.31 1.85 -12.79
C THR A 188 -13.50 3.01 -12.22
N LEU A 189 -12.25 3.15 -12.66
CA LEU A 189 -11.35 4.19 -12.16
C LEU A 189 -11.92 5.61 -12.32
N HIS A 190 -12.67 5.87 -13.39
CA HIS A 190 -13.33 7.16 -13.59
C HIS A 190 -14.53 7.36 -12.67
N GLU A 191 -15.30 6.30 -12.40
CA GLU A 191 -16.40 6.33 -11.44
C GLU A 191 -15.89 6.56 -10.01
N GLN A 192 -14.76 5.97 -9.61
CA GLN A 192 -14.14 6.25 -8.31
C GLN A 192 -13.83 7.73 -8.15
N VAL A 193 -13.18 8.35 -9.14
CA VAL A 193 -12.87 9.79 -9.13
C VAL A 193 -14.16 10.63 -9.13
N ALA A 194 -15.18 10.22 -9.88
CA ALA A 194 -16.48 10.90 -9.90
C ALA A 194 -17.18 10.82 -8.53
N CYS A 195 -17.14 9.67 -7.85
CA CYS A 195 -17.68 9.51 -6.49
C CYS A 195 -16.99 10.44 -5.49
N ILE A 196 -15.66 10.52 -5.52
CA ILE A 196 -14.88 11.43 -4.66
C ILE A 196 -15.28 12.89 -4.91
N ARG A 197 -15.42 13.29 -6.17
CA ARG A 197 -15.87 14.64 -6.56
C ARG A 197 -17.30 14.92 -6.10
N GLY A 198 -18.21 13.96 -6.30
CA GLY A 198 -19.60 14.09 -5.85
C GLY A 198 -19.71 14.24 -4.33
N PHE A 199 -18.87 13.54 -3.56
CA PHE A 199 -18.76 13.78 -2.12
C PHE A 199 -18.30 15.22 -1.81
N ARG A 200 -17.26 15.71 -2.50
CA ARG A 200 -16.73 17.07 -2.31
C ARG A 200 -17.74 18.16 -2.65
N GLU A 201 -18.62 17.94 -3.62
CA GLU A 201 -19.70 18.89 -3.96
C GLU A 201 -20.67 19.11 -2.80
N VAL A 202 -20.92 18.07 -1.98
CA VAL A 202 -21.86 18.15 -0.85
C VAL A 202 -21.15 18.50 0.47
N ALA A 203 -20.01 17.89 0.75
CA ALA A 203 -19.28 18.07 2.00
C ALA A 203 -18.31 19.26 2.01
N GLY A 204 -17.99 19.80 0.82
CA GLY A 204 -16.96 20.81 0.65
C GLY A 204 -15.54 20.28 0.84
N TYR A 205 -14.60 21.21 0.98
CA TYR A 205 -13.16 20.94 1.05
C TYR A 205 -12.56 21.08 2.47
N GLU A 206 -13.36 21.50 3.44
CA GLU A 206 -12.96 21.56 4.86
C GLU A 206 -12.72 20.18 5.47
N PRO A 207 -13.58 19.15 5.24
CA PRO A 207 -13.34 17.84 5.83
C PRO A 207 -12.07 17.16 5.29
N SER A 208 -11.36 16.49 6.20
CA SER A 208 -10.30 15.54 5.90
C SER A 208 -10.88 14.23 5.39
N VAL A 209 -10.46 13.80 4.20
CA VAL A 209 -10.99 12.63 3.51
C VAL A 209 -9.87 11.63 3.25
N HIS A 210 -10.12 10.38 3.63
CA HIS A 210 -9.33 9.20 3.29
C HIS A 210 -10.08 8.39 2.22
N ALA A 211 -9.44 7.98 1.13
CA ALA A 211 -10.05 7.03 0.20
C ALA A 211 -9.54 5.62 0.48
N PHE A 212 -10.49 4.69 0.64
CA PHE A 212 -10.20 3.30 0.92
C PHE A 212 -10.14 2.44 -0.34
N GLY A 213 -9.07 1.66 -0.48
CA GLY A 213 -9.01 0.54 -1.43
C GLY A 213 -9.18 0.93 -2.90
N VAL A 214 -8.92 2.20 -3.25
CA VAL A 214 -9.08 2.73 -4.61
C VAL A 214 -7.97 2.30 -5.57
N GLY A 215 -6.91 1.66 -5.05
CA GLY A 215 -5.82 1.09 -5.84
C GLY A 215 -4.89 2.15 -6.45
N SER A 216 -3.69 1.73 -6.85
CA SER A 216 -2.65 2.66 -7.34
C SER A 216 -2.78 2.97 -8.84
N SER A 217 -3.99 3.24 -9.35
CA SER A 217 -4.18 3.46 -10.79
C SER A 217 -3.62 4.80 -11.26
N ARG A 218 -3.18 4.87 -12.53
CA ARG A 218 -2.70 6.11 -13.12
C ARG A 218 -3.77 7.20 -13.15
N VAL A 219 -5.02 6.84 -13.45
CA VAL A 219 -6.16 7.77 -13.51
C VAL A 219 -6.39 8.45 -12.15
N LEU A 220 -6.36 7.68 -11.07
CA LEU A 220 -6.50 8.23 -9.72
C LEU A 220 -5.30 9.12 -9.35
N ILE A 221 -4.08 8.65 -9.62
CA ILE A 221 -2.86 9.41 -9.31
C ILE A 221 -2.85 10.76 -10.05
N GLU A 222 -3.22 10.78 -11.32
CA GLU A 222 -3.32 12.01 -12.11
C GLU A 222 -4.42 12.93 -11.56
N ALA A 223 -5.59 12.39 -11.22
CA ALA A 223 -6.66 13.17 -10.63
C ALA A 223 -6.25 13.84 -9.29
N LEU A 224 -5.54 13.12 -8.43
CA LEU A 224 -5.06 13.65 -7.14
C LEU A 224 -3.94 14.67 -7.32
N ARG A 225 -3.04 14.45 -8.28
CA ARG A 225 -1.99 15.43 -8.59
C ARG A 225 -2.57 16.73 -9.12
N ASP A 226 -3.56 16.64 -10.01
CA ASP A 226 -4.14 17.80 -10.69
C ASP A 226 -5.13 18.55 -9.78
N ASP A 227 -5.79 17.86 -8.84
CA ASP A 227 -6.64 18.45 -7.80
C ASP A 227 -6.29 17.87 -6.41
N PRO A 228 -5.23 18.40 -5.75
CA PRO A 228 -4.79 17.96 -4.43
C PRO A 228 -5.84 18.06 -3.33
N ALA A 229 -6.87 18.89 -3.51
CA ALA A 229 -7.90 19.09 -2.50
C ALA A 229 -8.93 17.95 -2.47
N LEU A 230 -8.92 17.04 -3.46
CA LEU A 230 -9.85 15.92 -3.54
C LEU A 230 -9.76 15.01 -2.30
N LEU A 231 -8.56 14.66 -1.86
CA LEU A 231 -8.33 13.80 -0.70
C LEU A 231 -7.18 14.34 0.13
N GLN A 232 -7.18 14.01 1.43
CA GLN A 232 -6.04 14.26 2.30
C GLN A 232 -5.14 13.01 2.37
N SER A 233 -5.72 11.83 2.15
CA SER A 233 -4.98 10.58 2.21
C SER A 233 -5.63 9.47 1.39
N VAL A 234 -4.83 8.46 1.05
CA VAL A 234 -5.25 7.27 0.31
C VAL A 234 -4.46 6.06 0.79
N ASP A 235 -5.07 4.87 0.82
CA ASP A 235 -4.34 3.63 1.07
C ASP A 235 -4.14 2.78 -0.20
N PHE A 236 -2.98 2.13 -0.29
CA PHE A 236 -2.67 1.19 -1.35
C PHE A 236 -2.21 -0.14 -0.77
N SER A 237 -2.96 -1.21 -1.04
CA SER A 237 -2.53 -2.60 -0.86
C SER A 237 -1.84 -3.15 -2.12
N THR A 238 -2.01 -2.48 -3.28
CA THR A 238 -1.49 -2.91 -4.58
C THR A 238 0.01 -3.24 -4.55
N PRO A 239 0.91 -2.41 -3.98
CA PRO A 239 2.33 -2.74 -3.91
C PRO A 239 2.60 -4.04 -3.15
N GLN A 240 1.84 -4.31 -2.08
CA GLN A 240 1.98 -5.55 -1.32
C GLN A 240 1.54 -6.76 -2.14
N HIS A 241 0.39 -6.69 -2.81
CA HIS A 241 -0.08 -7.76 -3.69
C HIS A 241 0.86 -8.01 -4.86
N HIS A 242 1.44 -6.95 -5.43
CA HIS A 242 2.44 -7.08 -6.49
C HIS A 242 3.67 -7.84 -5.99
N ALA A 243 4.27 -7.37 -4.89
CA ALA A 243 5.46 -8.00 -4.34
C ALA A 243 5.24 -9.48 -3.96
N THR A 244 4.11 -9.82 -3.35
CA THR A 244 3.81 -11.21 -2.95
C THR A 244 3.47 -12.13 -4.13
N SER A 245 2.90 -11.58 -5.21
CA SER A 245 2.57 -12.34 -6.42
C SER A 245 3.66 -12.33 -7.50
N GLY A 246 4.85 -11.81 -7.17
CA GLY A 246 5.97 -11.74 -8.11
C GLY A 246 5.73 -10.78 -9.28
N ARG A 247 4.97 -9.72 -9.03
CA ARG A 247 4.63 -8.68 -10.01
C ARG A 247 5.20 -7.33 -9.57
N ILE A 248 5.30 -6.42 -10.53
CA ILE A 248 5.57 -5.00 -10.30
C ILE A 248 4.65 -4.17 -11.20
N ALA A 249 4.43 -2.91 -10.84
CA ALA A 249 3.75 -1.98 -11.73
C ALA A 249 4.53 -1.78 -13.03
N GLY A 250 3.90 -2.11 -14.16
CA GLY A 250 4.41 -1.84 -15.50
C GLY A 250 4.01 -0.48 -16.04
N THR A 251 4.10 -0.32 -17.36
CA THR A 251 3.65 0.92 -18.03
C THR A 251 2.16 1.14 -17.76
N SER A 252 1.80 2.39 -17.43
CA SER A 252 0.44 2.76 -17.01
C SER A 252 -0.06 2.03 -15.75
N ARG A 253 0.87 1.45 -14.97
CA ARG A 253 0.61 0.68 -13.75
C ARG A 253 -0.19 -0.61 -13.97
N ILE A 254 -0.17 -1.12 -15.20
CA ILE A 254 -0.63 -2.48 -15.50
C ILE A 254 0.42 -3.45 -14.94
N PRO A 255 0.06 -4.42 -14.08
CA PRO A 255 1.04 -5.26 -13.42
C PRO A 255 1.74 -6.23 -14.39
N ILE A 256 3.06 -6.34 -14.27
CA ILE A 256 3.90 -7.24 -15.05
C ILE A 256 4.50 -8.29 -14.10
N TYR A 257 4.42 -9.57 -14.47
CA TYR A 257 5.06 -10.64 -13.72
C TYR A 257 6.57 -10.64 -13.98
N VAL A 258 7.35 -10.60 -12.91
CA VAL A 258 8.82 -10.58 -12.92
C VAL A 258 9.43 -11.73 -12.11
N GLY A 259 8.60 -12.60 -11.54
CA GLY A 259 9.02 -13.74 -10.72
C GLY A 259 8.80 -13.50 -9.23
N THR A 260 8.44 -14.57 -8.52
CA THR A 260 8.23 -14.54 -7.07
C THR A 260 9.54 -14.78 -6.33
N ALA A 261 9.87 -13.93 -5.36
CA ALA A 261 11.02 -14.14 -4.50
C ALA A 261 10.88 -15.45 -3.70
N GLN A 262 11.90 -16.31 -3.76
CA GLN A 262 11.98 -17.56 -3.01
C GLN A 262 13.13 -17.53 -2.00
N GLY A 263 13.15 -18.45 -1.05
CA GLY A 263 14.22 -18.59 -0.06
C GLY A 263 14.00 -17.81 1.24
N THR A 264 15.00 -17.88 2.13
CA THR A 264 14.95 -17.38 3.51
C THR A 264 14.70 -15.87 3.62
N ASP A 265 15.11 -15.11 2.61
CA ASP A 265 15.01 -13.64 2.58
C ASP A 265 13.94 -13.11 1.62
N SER A 266 13.07 -13.99 1.12
CA SER A 266 11.94 -13.62 0.25
C SER A 266 11.10 -12.45 0.80
N ALA A 267 10.79 -12.45 2.10
CA ALA A 267 10.04 -11.37 2.74
C ALA A 267 10.78 -10.02 2.73
N SER A 268 12.12 -10.03 2.78
CA SER A 268 12.96 -8.84 2.69
C SER A 268 13.02 -8.32 1.24
N THR A 269 13.09 -9.22 0.26
CA THR A 269 12.99 -8.87 -1.17
C THR A 269 11.63 -8.27 -1.51
N CYS A 270 10.53 -8.89 -1.05
CA CYS A 270 9.19 -8.34 -1.20
C CYS A 270 9.07 -6.95 -0.57
N ALA A 271 9.70 -6.73 0.60
CA ALA A 271 9.75 -5.43 1.24
C ALA A 271 10.47 -4.37 0.38
N GLN A 272 11.54 -4.72 -0.33
CA GLN A 272 12.21 -3.78 -1.24
C GLN A 272 11.37 -3.48 -2.49
N LEU A 273 10.72 -4.49 -3.07
CA LEU A 273 9.82 -4.30 -4.21
C LEU A 273 8.65 -3.37 -3.85
N MET A 274 8.00 -3.60 -2.71
CA MET A 274 6.95 -2.71 -2.19
C MET A 274 7.48 -1.28 -2.00
N SER A 275 8.69 -1.14 -1.44
CA SER A 275 9.28 0.18 -1.20
C SER A 275 9.55 0.91 -2.50
N ALA A 276 10.06 0.21 -3.53
CA ALA A 276 10.31 0.82 -4.82
C ALA A 276 9.01 1.30 -5.46
N GLU A 277 7.98 0.48 -5.42
CA GLU A 277 6.68 0.82 -6.00
C GLU A 277 5.98 1.98 -5.26
N LEU A 278 6.05 2.03 -3.92
CA LEU A 278 5.52 3.15 -3.15
C LEU A 278 6.30 4.45 -3.37
N MET A 279 7.63 4.38 -3.50
CA MET A 279 8.45 5.56 -3.84
C MET A 279 8.08 6.10 -5.23
N ASP A 280 7.84 5.23 -6.19
CA ASP A 280 7.37 5.61 -7.53
C ASP A 280 6.00 6.31 -7.47
N ILE A 281 5.02 5.73 -6.76
CA ILE A 281 3.72 6.37 -6.53
C ILE A 281 3.87 7.74 -5.87
N ALA A 282 4.70 7.85 -4.82
CA ALA A 282 4.94 9.10 -4.11
C ALA A 282 5.56 10.18 -5.02
N ARG A 283 6.48 9.80 -5.91
CA ARG A 283 7.06 10.72 -6.91
C ARG A 283 6.00 11.17 -7.92
N MET A 284 5.15 10.27 -8.42
CA MET A 284 4.08 10.65 -9.33
C MET A 284 3.05 11.60 -8.70
N LEU A 285 2.81 11.45 -7.39
CA LEU A 285 1.95 12.34 -6.60
C LEU A 285 2.69 13.61 -6.14
N SER A 286 3.98 13.75 -6.40
CA SER A 286 4.76 14.90 -5.95
C SER A 286 4.97 15.93 -7.07
N PRO A 287 4.56 17.19 -6.88
CA PRO A 287 4.86 18.25 -7.83
C PRO A 287 6.31 18.74 -7.70
N THR A 288 7.02 18.38 -6.63
CA THR A 288 8.37 18.85 -6.33
C THR A 288 9.47 17.84 -6.66
N MET A 289 9.17 16.53 -6.67
CA MET A 289 10.14 15.48 -7.00
C MET A 289 10.21 15.21 -8.51
N THR A 290 10.78 16.16 -9.25
CA THR A 290 10.77 16.15 -10.73
C THR A 290 12.07 15.63 -11.34
N THR A 291 13.14 15.51 -10.55
CA THR A 291 14.46 15.10 -11.00
C THR A 291 15.03 14.01 -10.10
N ASP A 292 16.11 13.36 -10.53
CA ASP A 292 16.82 12.38 -9.70
C ASP A 292 17.64 13.02 -8.58
N GLU A 293 17.92 14.32 -8.63
CA GLU A 293 18.56 15.04 -7.52
C GLU A 293 17.66 15.14 -6.30
N ASP A 294 16.33 15.08 -6.50
CA ASP A 294 15.33 15.07 -5.43
C ASP A 294 15.34 13.75 -4.64
N VAL A 295 15.94 12.70 -5.21
CA VAL A 295 16.15 11.41 -4.55
C VAL A 295 17.62 11.27 -4.21
N ARG A 296 17.94 11.20 -2.92
CA ARG A 296 19.33 10.96 -2.52
C ARG A 296 19.72 9.53 -2.85
N VAL A 297 20.31 9.34 -4.01
CA VAL A 297 20.96 8.09 -4.40
C VAL A 297 22.10 7.83 -3.43
N ARG A 298 22.10 6.64 -2.84
CA ARG A 298 23.14 6.19 -1.92
C ARG A 298 24.38 5.72 -2.69
N TRP A 299 25.04 6.65 -3.36
CA TRP A 299 26.29 6.40 -4.06
C TRP A 299 27.33 5.76 -3.13
N ASP A 300 27.35 6.13 -1.84
CA ASP A 300 28.22 5.52 -0.82
C ASP A 300 28.02 4.00 -0.68
N GLN A 301 26.78 3.54 -0.85
CA GLN A 301 26.42 2.14 -0.72
C GLN A 301 26.70 1.39 -2.01
N PHE A 302 26.41 2.02 -3.16
CA PHE A 302 26.81 1.52 -4.46
C PHE A 302 28.33 1.32 -4.53
N GLU A 303 29.12 2.29 -4.07
CA GLU A 303 30.58 2.19 -3.98
C GLU A 303 31.04 1.04 -3.07
N LYS A 304 30.36 0.81 -1.93
CA LYS A 304 30.67 -0.33 -1.05
C LYS A 304 30.38 -1.67 -1.73
N TYR A 305 29.25 -1.78 -2.43
CA TYR A 305 28.92 -2.98 -3.21
C TYR A 305 29.91 -3.17 -4.35
N HIS A 306 30.25 -2.11 -5.09
CA HIS A 306 31.26 -2.11 -6.13
C HIS A 306 32.60 -2.59 -5.59
N LYS A 307 33.12 -2.01 -4.51
CA LYS A 307 34.40 -2.44 -3.90
C LYS A 307 34.37 -3.87 -3.41
N ARG A 308 33.23 -4.34 -2.89
CA ARG A 308 33.07 -5.74 -2.48
C ARG A 308 33.06 -6.67 -3.69
N LEU A 309 32.39 -6.29 -4.77
CA LEU A 309 32.38 -7.03 -6.03
C LEU A 309 33.78 -7.07 -6.66
N GLU A 310 34.46 -5.91 -6.71
CA GLU A 310 35.84 -5.75 -7.18
C GLU A 310 36.79 -6.68 -6.41
N LYS A 311 36.65 -6.70 -5.07
CA LYS A 311 37.37 -7.61 -4.19
C LYS A 311 37.05 -9.09 -4.48
N ASN A 312 35.77 -9.46 -4.56
CA ASN A 312 35.37 -10.85 -4.81
C ASN A 312 35.87 -11.35 -6.17
N ILE A 313 35.83 -10.50 -7.20
CA ILE A 313 36.38 -10.79 -8.53
C ILE A 313 37.90 -11.00 -8.45
N LEU A 314 38.63 -10.15 -7.72
CA LEU A 314 40.07 -10.29 -7.52
C LEU A 314 40.43 -11.55 -6.70
N GLU A 315 39.62 -11.91 -5.71
CA GLU A 315 39.82 -13.14 -4.95
C GLU A 315 39.57 -14.39 -5.81
N ALA A 316 38.58 -14.36 -6.70
CA ALA A 316 38.27 -15.43 -7.63
C ALA A 316 39.22 -15.49 -8.85
N ASN A 317 39.74 -14.33 -9.27
CA ASN A 317 40.65 -14.19 -10.40
C ASN A 317 41.77 -13.18 -10.06
N PRO A 318 42.84 -13.64 -9.37
CA PRO A 318 43.91 -12.76 -8.88
C PRO A 318 44.68 -12.01 -9.98
N ASN A 319 44.59 -12.49 -11.23
CA ASN A 319 45.23 -11.88 -12.39
C ASN A 319 44.28 -10.93 -13.15
N PHE A 320 43.08 -10.65 -12.63
CA PHE A 320 42.14 -9.73 -13.26
C PHE A 320 42.66 -8.29 -13.16
N GLU A 321 43.04 -7.72 -14.30
CA GLU A 321 43.62 -6.39 -14.39
C GLU A 321 42.52 -5.31 -14.52
N TRP A 322 42.01 -4.83 -13.38
CA TRP A 322 41.04 -3.73 -13.33
C TRP A 322 41.51 -2.46 -14.04
N GLU A 323 42.81 -2.19 -13.99
CA GLU A 323 43.41 -1.01 -14.62
C GLU A 323 43.34 -1.09 -16.16
N LEU A 324 43.47 -2.27 -16.77
CA LEU A 324 43.24 -2.45 -18.21
C LEU A 324 41.80 -2.12 -18.62
N LEU A 325 40.82 -2.43 -17.76
CA LEU A 325 39.41 -2.15 -18.03
C LEU A 325 39.07 -0.67 -17.84
N LYS A 326 39.67 -0.02 -16.81
CA LYS A 326 39.56 1.43 -16.55
C LYS A 326 40.31 2.28 -17.59
N GLU A 327 41.44 1.80 -18.11
CA GLU A 327 42.18 2.45 -19.21
C GLU A 327 41.44 2.32 -20.55
N ARG A 328 40.75 1.20 -20.79
CA ARG A 328 39.98 0.98 -22.02
C ARG A 328 38.64 1.70 -22.05
N TYR A 329 38.00 1.92 -20.90
CA TYR A 329 36.67 2.51 -20.83
C TYR A 329 36.57 3.55 -19.72
N THR A 330 36.24 4.79 -20.11
CA THR A 330 36.14 5.93 -19.17
C THR A 330 34.75 6.10 -18.53
N SER A 331 33.77 5.30 -18.96
CA SER A 331 32.46 5.19 -18.33
C SER A 331 31.80 3.83 -18.59
N PHE A 332 30.82 3.47 -17.75
CA PHE A 332 29.99 2.27 -17.96
C PHE A 332 29.22 2.34 -19.29
N ASP A 333 28.75 3.53 -19.67
CA ASP A 333 28.07 3.76 -20.96
C ASP A 333 29.02 3.55 -22.15
N GLN A 334 30.32 3.84 -22.03
CA GLN A 334 31.30 3.54 -23.07
C GLN A 334 31.55 2.04 -23.22
N LEU A 335 31.59 1.30 -22.12
CA LEU A 335 31.72 -0.17 -22.15
C LEU A 335 30.52 -0.78 -22.90
N VAL A 336 29.29 -0.36 -22.56
CA VAL A 336 28.04 -0.83 -23.18
C VAL A 336 27.86 -0.33 -24.63
N ALA A 337 28.32 0.89 -24.96
CA ALA A 337 28.22 1.44 -26.32
C ALA A 337 29.34 0.96 -27.27
N SER A 338 30.48 0.52 -26.72
CA SER A 338 31.58 -0.06 -27.49
C SER A 338 31.30 -1.49 -27.97
N SER A 339 30.26 -2.11 -27.42
CA SER A 339 29.82 -3.44 -27.79
C SER A 339 28.79 -3.33 -28.93
N SER A 340 29.24 -3.49 -30.18
CA SER A 340 28.32 -3.91 -31.24
C SER A 340 27.90 -5.37 -30.99
N ASP A 341 26.71 -5.77 -31.46
CA ASP A 341 26.14 -7.12 -31.29
C ASP A 341 27.12 -8.28 -31.60
N ASP A 342 28.18 -8.02 -32.38
CA ASP A 342 29.21 -8.99 -32.79
C ASP A 342 30.61 -8.79 -32.17
N GLN A 343 30.79 -7.81 -31.27
CA GLN A 343 32.09 -7.48 -30.63
C GLN A 343 31.99 -7.12 -29.15
N ILE A 344 30.98 -7.65 -28.46
CA ILE A 344 31.23 -8.00 -27.07
C ILE A 344 32.43 -8.97 -27.12
N ASP A 345 33.45 -8.73 -26.30
CA ASP A 345 34.46 -9.76 -26.03
C ASP A 345 33.71 -10.90 -25.33
N THR A 346 33.08 -11.74 -26.14
CA THR A 346 32.16 -12.77 -25.69
C THR A 346 32.93 -13.79 -24.90
N GLU A 347 34.21 -14.03 -25.21
CA GLU A 347 35.05 -14.85 -24.33
C GLU A 347 35.23 -14.22 -22.96
N LEU A 348 35.46 -12.91 -22.84
CA LEU A 348 35.58 -12.24 -21.54
C LEU A 348 34.24 -12.15 -20.79
N LEU A 349 33.13 -11.87 -21.47
CA LEU A 349 31.79 -11.84 -20.84
C LEU A 349 31.24 -13.24 -20.57
N GLU A 350 31.57 -14.26 -21.36
CA GLU A 350 31.22 -15.66 -21.11
C GLU A 350 32.10 -16.23 -20.01
N ASP A 351 33.40 -15.96 -19.96
CA ASP A 351 34.26 -16.32 -18.84
C ASP A 351 33.81 -15.60 -17.54
N PHE A 352 33.40 -14.33 -17.64
CA PHE A 352 32.81 -13.61 -16.51
C PHE A 352 31.44 -14.19 -16.09
N ARG A 353 30.55 -14.47 -17.03
CA ARG A 353 29.23 -15.09 -16.80
C ARG A 353 29.37 -16.48 -16.19
N ASP A 354 30.22 -17.32 -16.75
CA ASP A 354 30.39 -18.72 -16.35
C ASP A 354 31.07 -18.79 -14.97
N LYS A 355 32.03 -17.90 -14.67
CA LYS A 355 32.60 -17.76 -13.32
C LYS A 355 31.59 -17.21 -12.30
N LEU A 356 30.74 -16.26 -12.70
CA LEU A 356 29.69 -15.73 -11.83
C LEU A 356 28.61 -16.80 -11.55
N THR A 357 28.22 -17.57 -12.55
CA THR A 357 27.26 -18.69 -12.45
C THR A 357 27.83 -19.82 -11.60
N ASP A 358 29.08 -20.25 -11.81
CA ASP A 358 29.73 -21.29 -10.99
C ASP A 358 29.86 -20.86 -9.52
N HIS A 359 30.16 -19.59 -9.27
CA HIS A 359 30.25 -19.06 -7.90
C HIS A 359 28.89 -18.99 -7.21
N LEU A 360 27.85 -18.57 -7.93
CA LEU A 360 26.47 -18.55 -7.44
C LEU A 360 25.94 -19.97 -7.22
N ASP A 361 26.25 -20.94 -8.08
CA ASP A 361 25.83 -22.34 -7.91
C ASP A 361 26.53 -23.03 -6.73
N GLN A 362 27.80 -22.69 -6.46
CA GLN A 362 28.54 -23.20 -5.30
C GLN A 362 28.01 -22.66 -3.96
N GLU A 363 27.60 -21.39 -3.90
CA GLU A 363 26.99 -20.83 -2.69
C GLU A 363 25.51 -21.23 -2.52
N THR A 364 24.79 -21.53 -3.61
CA THR A 364 23.35 -21.85 -3.55
C THR A 364 23.06 -23.34 -3.33
N PHE A 365 23.96 -24.27 -3.68
CA PHE A 365 23.74 -25.72 -3.54
C PHE A 365 24.82 -26.51 -2.76
N GLY A 366 25.85 -25.88 -2.21
CA GLY A 366 26.96 -26.53 -1.49
C GLY A 366 26.68 -26.95 -0.04
N GLY A 367 25.54 -27.60 0.22
CA GLY A 367 25.11 -28.02 1.56
C GLY A 367 24.76 -29.50 1.67
N GLY A 368 25.65 -30.41 1.27
CA GLY A 368 25.51 -31.82 1.69
C GLY A 368 26.19 -32.86 0.81
N ALA A 369 26.86 -33.79 1.50
CA ALA A 369 27.40 -35.08 1.05
C ALA A 369 28.74 -35.07 0.28
N ASN A 370 29.84 -35.30 1.02
CA ASN A 370 30.57 -36.58 0.94
C ASN A 370 31.76 -36.65 1.91
N ALA A 371 31.56 -37.36 3.02
CA ALA A 371 32.58 -38.11 3.76
C ALA A 371 31.85 -39.40 4.21
N ALA A 372 32.31 -40.63 4.03
CA ALA A 372 33.68 -41.12 3.96
C ALA A 372 33.70 -42.51 3.29
N LEU A 373 34.79 -42.80 2.56
CA LEU A 373 35.33 -44.16 2.44
C LEU A 373 36.85 -44.04 2.44
N GLY A 374 37.45 -44.31 3.60
CA GLY A 374 38.88 -44.49 3.79
C GLY A 374 39.13 -45.88 4.35
N SER A 375 39.70 -46.73 3.50
CA SER A 375 40.22 -48.05 3.82
C SER A 375 41.45 -47.99 4.74
N THR A 376 41.42 -48.76 5.83
CA THR A 376 42.47 -49.70 6.25
C THR A 376 41.84 -50.78 7.10
#